data_AF-A0A9P5QKA7-F1
#
_entry.id   AF-A0A9P5QKA7-F1
#
_cell.length_a   1.000
_cell.length_b   1.000
_cell.length_c   1.000
_cell.angle_alpha   90.00
_cell.angle_beta   90.00
_cell.angle_gamma   90.00
#
_symmetry.space_group_name_H-M   'P 1'
#
loop_
_entity.id
_entity.type
_entity.pdbx_description
1 polymer ?
#
loop_
_entity_poly.entity_id
_entity_poly.type
_entity_poly.pdbx_seq_one_letter_code
_entity_poly.pdbx_strand_id
1 'polypeptide(L)'
;MTTETSSLPMAKDFSSFLSLEGASRKKSPLKGLLQYMKGDMVSLGGGLPHPSNFPFYSLSSDVTNMNPDAQVDSKNTAALRENVVVPHGPQPGKVESLGAALQYGLGTGIKSLREFCKEHVNQMHQPKYQDWDVVLSCGNTDAFAKAVSMLCNRGDQILVEEWTYPAALEMMDPLGIRHVPVGMDSEGMSAVALKDLLDNWGSTPDQASEAKPRVVYLVPTGQNPTGATMSIQRRKDIIKVAQEHDLILIEDDPYYYLQFFVGEDKPTNGDSSSGWMPTLLSLDTDGRVIRLDTFSKTLAPGCRVGYMSMNAHFCTIVQYHNELTVQQPSGFSQALLAEMLVSQWGQEGYKRYLTEKVRTEYFNRSQHLQACFRKYVNPKFASFIEPNAGMFIWIKVHVDQHPRYGKVADSVLMLELFNKCVENNVLMVPGWQFSCKPKPANIDLSDLLGCWYDDQATYLRATFAYASFEDMEQAMIRYGESLEAAFSA
;
A
#
# COMPACT_ATOMS: atom_id res chain seq x y z
N MET A 1 -12.92 19.66 -39.42
CA MET A 1 -12.53 20.06 -38.06
C MET A 1 -11.48 19.08 -37.60
N THR A 2 -10.22 19.49 -37.68
CA THR A 2 -9.08 18.74 -37.13
C THR A 2 -9.21 18.72 -35.62
N THR A 3 -9.43 17.54 -35.06
CA THR A 3 -9.39 17.31 -33.61
C THR A 3 -7.94 17.53 -33.17
N GLU A 4 -7.65 18.71 -32.62
CA GLU A 4 -6.44 18.93 -31.83
C GLU A 4 -6.48 17.97 -30.65
N THR A 5 -5.75 16.87 -30.75
CA THR A 5 -5.37 16.07 -29.58
C THR A 5 -4.42 16.93 -28.75
N SER A 6 -4.98 17.77 -27.88
CA SER A 6 -4.23 18.47 -26.85
C SER A 6 -3.43 17.42 -26.07
N SER A 7 -2.10 17.44 -26.20
CA SER A 7 -1.21 16.64 -25.36
C SER A 7 -1.49 16.93 -23.89
N LEU A 8 -1.47 15.92 -23.04
CA LEU A 8 -1.60 16.11 -21.58
C LEU A 8 -0.49 17.07 -21.07
N PRO A 9 -0.74 17.84 -20.00
CA PRO A 9 0.26 18.74 -19.44
C PRO A 9 1.49 17.99 -18.91
N MET A 10 2.61 18.71 -18.77
CA MET A 10 3.73 18.25 -17.96
C MET A 10 3.40 18.38 -16.47
N ALA A 11 4.00 17.54 -15.63
CA ALA A 11 4.01 17.72 -14.19
C ALA A 11 4.60 19.09 -13.80
N LYS A 12 4.12 19.63 -12.69
CA LYS A 12 4.71 20.80 -12.05
C LYS A 12 6.12 20.48 -11.54
N ASP A 13 6.96 21.51 -11.45
CA ASP A 13 8.29 21.37 -10.88
C ASP A 13 8.21 21.35 -9.34
N PHE A 14 8.42 20.18 -8.76
CA PHE A 14 8.48 19.97 -7.32
C PHE A 14 9.92 19.88 -6.77
N SER A 15 10.91 20.43 -7.47
CA SER A 15 12.32 20.41 -7.01
C SER A 15 12.53 21.04 -5.63
N SER A 16 11.71 22.04 -5.27
CA SER A 16 11.74 22.69 -3.94
C SER A 16 11.23 21.80 -2.79
N PHE A 17 10.58 20.67 -3.11
CA PHE A 17 10.09 19.70 -2.12
C PHE A 17 11.14 18.66 -1.75
N LEU A 18 12.26 18.60 -2.48
CA LEU A 18 13.30 17.63 -2.20
C LEU A 18 13.97 17.95 -0.86
N SER A 19 14.21 16.90 -0.08
CA SER A 19 15.10 16.98 1.08
C SER A 19 16.52 17.30 0.63
N LEU A 20 17.39 17.67 1.58
CA LEU A 20 18.81 17.83 1.33
C LEU A 20 19.42 16.55 0.74
N GLU A 21 18.99 15.38 1.23
CA GLU A 21 19.42 14.09 0.73
C GLU A 21 18.92 13.86 -0.69
N GLY A 22 17.62 14.03 -0.95
CA GLY A 22 16.99 13.85 -2.26
C GLY A 22 17.63 14.73 -3.34
N ALA A 23 17.81 16.01 -3.06
CA ALA A 23 18.44 16.98 -3.96
C ALA A 23 19.94 16.68 -4.21
N SER A 24 20.61 15.99 -3.27
CA SER A 24 22.02 15.65 -3.39
C SER A 24 22.27 14.36 -4.19
N ARG A 25 21.24 13.56 -4.48
CA ARG A 25 21.38 12.33 -5.28
C ARG A 25 21.71 12.67 -6.74
N LYS A 26 22.73 12.02 -7.28
CA LYS A 26 23.21 12.23 -8.66
C LYS A 26 23.34 10.91 -9.40
N LYS A 27 23.23 10.98 -10.73
CA LYS A 27 23.48 9.84 -11.62
C LYS A 27 24.87 9.25 -11.35
N SER A 28 24.94 7.94 -11.17
CA SER A 28 26.23 7.25 -11.08
C SER A 28 27.03 7.43 -12.38
N PRO A 29 28.28 7.95 -12.32
CA PRO A 29 29.14 8.04 -13.50
C PRO A 29 29.37 6.67 -14.13
N LEU A 30 29.56 5.63 -13.30
CA LEU A 30 29.81 4.26 -13.75
C LEU A 30 28.58 3.65 -14.45
N LYS A 31 27.39 3.74 -13.84
CA LYS A 31 26.15 3.26 -14.51
C LYS A 31 25.80 4.13 -15.73
N GLY A 32 26.22 5.39 -15.74
CA GLY A 32 26.14 6.26 -16.90
C GLY A 32 26.90 5.73 -18.12
N LEU A 33 27.96 4.93 -17.94
CA LEU A 33 28.71 4.32 -19.04
C LEU A 33 27.90 3.26 -19.80
N LEU A 34 26.85 2.69 -19.19
CA LEU A 34 26.00 1.69 -19.85
C LEU A 34 25.34 2.23 -21.13
N GLN A 35 25.20 3.55 -21.27
CA GLN A 35 24.69 4.17 -22.50
C GLN A 35 25.60 3.99 -23.73
N TYR A 36 26.89 3.73 -23.50
CA TYR A 36 27.85 3.48 -24.57
C TYR A 36 27.80 2.01 -25.04
N MET A 37 27.37 1.07 -24.19
CA MET A 37 27.25 -0.35 -24.51
C MET A 37 26.28 -0.58 -25.68
N LYS A 38 26.81 -0.64 -26.91
CA LYS A 38 26.05 -0.79 -28.16
C LYS A 38 26.84 -1.62 -29.17
N GLY A 39 26.12 -2.35 -30.02
CA GLY A 39 26.71 -3.09 -31.15
C GLY A 39 27.72 -4.15 -30.70
N ASP A 40 28.89 -4.13 -31.31
CA ASP A 40 30.03 -5.04 -31.09
C ASP A 40 30.99 -4.55 -29.99
N MET A 41 30.59 -3.56 -29.19
CA MET A 41 31.42 -3.00 -28.14
C MET A 41 31.80 -4.04 -27.08
N VAL A 42 33.09 -4.34 -27.01
CA VAL A 42 33.69 -5.15 -25.94
C VAL A 42 33.91 -4.26 -24.72
N SER A 43 33.27 -4.58 -23.61
CA SER A 43 33.42 -3.83 -22.36
C SER A 43 34.40 -4.48 -21.41
N LEU A 44 35.40 -3.70 -21.02
CA LEU A 44 36.33 -4.02 -19.92
C LEU A 44 36.17 -3.06 -18.73
N GLY A 45 35.14 -2.20 -18.75
CA GLY A 45 34.95 -1.14 -17.76
C GLY A 45 34.05 -1.51 -16.59
N GLY A 46 33.20 -2.53 -16.73
CA GLY A 46 32.27 -2.98 -15.70
C GLY A 46 32.81 -4.16 -14.90
N GLY A 47 32.60 -4.15 -13.58
CA GLY A 47 32.87 -5.29 -12.69
C GLY A 47 31.76 -6.35 -12.73
N LEU A 48 31.26 -6.69 -13.92
CA LEU A 48 30.15 -7.62 -14.10
C LEU A 48 30.68 -9.06 -14.18
N PRO A 49 30.31 -9.98 -13.29
CA PRO A 49 30.71 -11.38 -13.39
C PRO A 49 30.12 -12.01 -14.66
N HIS A 50 30.91 -12.86 -15.34
CA HIS A 50 30.44 -13.54 -16.54
C HIS A 50 29.28 -14.51 -16.21
N PRO A 51 28.15 -14.49 -16.96
CA PRO A 51 26.97 -15.30 -16.64
C PRO A 51 27.22 -16.82 -16.57
N SER A 52 28.24 -17.35 -17.23
CA SER A 52 28.59 -18.78 -17.13
C SER A 52 29.01 -19.22 -15.72
N ASN A 53 29.32 -18.29 -14.82
CA ASN A 53 29.65 -18.58 -13.42
C ASN A 53 28.42 -18.60 -12.52
N PHE A 54 27.22 -18.30 -13.04
CA PHE A 54 25.99 -18.39 -12.27
C PHE A 54 25.54 -19.86 -12.21
N PRO A 55 25.39 -20.48 -11.03
CA PRO A 55 25.11 -21.91 -10.91
C PRO A 55 23.62 -22.27 -11.13
N PHE A 56 22.89 -21.47 -11.93
CA PHE A 56 21.44 -21.59 -12.13
C PHE A 56 21.13 -21.68 -13.62
N TYR A 57 20.75 -22.87 -14.10
CA TYR A 57 20.52 -23.13 -15.53
C TYR A 57 19.08 -22.87 -15.99
N SER A 58 18.13 -22.86 -15.05
CA SER A 58 16.75 -22.46 -15.27
C SER A 58 16.07 -22.17 -13.94
N LEU A 59 14.95 -21.45 -13.99
CA LEU A 59 14.04 -21.24 -12.86
C LEU A 59 12.64 -21.59 -13.33
N SER A 60 11.94 -22.48 -12.63
CA SER A 60 10.58 -22.86 -13.01
C SER A 60 9.63 -22.87 -11.83
N SER A 61 8.34 -22.73 -12.11
CA SER A 61 7.26 -22.80 -11.12
C SER A 61 5.96 -23.23 -11.78
N ASP A 62 5.09 -23.90 -11.03
CA ASP A 62 3.70 -24.11 -11.44
C ASP A 62 2.86 -22.94 -10.93
N VAL A 63 2.32 -22.16 -11.87
CA VAL A 63 1.48 -20.98 -11.60
C VAL A 63 0.03 -21.26 -11.93
N THR A 64 -0.88 -20.41 -11.45
CA THR A 64 -2.28 -20.51 -11.87
C THR A 64 -2.38 -20.19 -13.36
N ASN A 65 -3.10 -21.02 -14.13
CA ASN A 65 -3.39 -20.72 -15.53
C ASN A 65 -4.48 -19.65 -15.59
N MET A 66 -4.09 -18.44 -15.99
CA MET A 66 -4.98 -17.30 -16.21
C MET A 66 -4.95 -16.85 -17.68
N ASN A 67 -4.51 -17.72 -18.59
CA ASN A 67 -4.50 -17.42 -20.01
C ASN A 67 -5.95 -17.19 -20.49
N PRO A 68 -6.25 -16.04 -21.12
CA PRO A 68 -7.59 -15.74 -21.63
C PRO A 68 -8.14 -16.79 -22.59
N ASP A 69 -7.27 -17.47 -23.33
CA ASP A 69 -7.63 -18.47 -24.34
C ASP A 69 -7.80 -19.90 -23.76
N ALA A 70 -7.49 -20.10 -22.47
CA ALA A 70 -7.63 -21.39 -21.82
C ALA A 70 -9.10 -21.68 -21.45
N GLN A 71 -9.64 -22.82 -21.92
CA GLN A 71 -10.91 -23.37 -21.42
C GLN A 71 -10.70 -23.95 -20.02
N VAL A 72 -10.86 -23.12 -19.00
CA VAL A 72 -10.69 -23.53 -17.61
C VAL A 72 -11.98 -24.20 -17.10
N ASP A 73 -11.97 -25.52 -16.96
CA ASP A 73 -12.98 -26.23 -16.16
C ASP A 73 -12.70 -25.98 -14.67
N SER A 74 -13.54 -25.14 -14.06
CA SER A 74 -13.50 -24.78 -12.63
C SER A 74 -13.46 -25.96 -11.65
N LYS A 75 -13.79 -27.19 -12.09
CA LYS A 75 -13.81 -28.39 -11.24
C LYS A 75 -12.53 -29.22 -11.29
N ASN A 76 -11.58 -28.93 -12.18
CA ASN A 76 -10.33 -29.68 -12.30
C ASN A 76 -9.11 -28.85 -11.88
N THR A 77 -8.62 -29.06 -10.65
CA THR A 77 -7.47 -28.34 -10.09
C THR A 77 -6.14 -28.59 -10.81
N ALA A 78 -6.02 -29.69 -11.57
CA ALA A 78 -4.83 -29.94 -12.40
C ALA A 78 -4.87 -29.12 -13.71
N ALA A 79 -6.05 -28.79 -14.23
CA ALA A 79 -6.22 -27.91 -15.40
C ALA A 79 -6.02 -26.41 -15.07
N LEU A 80 -5.91 -26.08 -13.78
CA LEU A 80 -5.67 -24.72 -13.28
C LEU A 80 -4.19 -24.36 -13.15
N ARG A 81 -3.25 -25.26 -13.49
CA ARG A 81 -1.81 -25.04 -13.37
C ARG A 81 -1.14 -24.96 -14.72
N GLU A 82 -0.20 -24.04 -14.84
CA GLU A 82 0.68 -23.90 -15.99
C GLU A 82 2.12 -23.81 -15.50
N ASN A 83 3.03 -24.51 -16.16
CA ASN A 83 4.44 -24.48 -15.80
C ASN A 83 5.12 -23.30 -16.52
N VAL A 84 5.66 -22.36 -15.76
CA VAL A 84 6.53 -21.30 -16.27
C VAL A 84 7.98 -21.71 -16.16
N VAL A 85 8.77 -21.45 -17.20
CA VAL A 85 10.21 -21.75 -17.23
C VAL A 85 10.98 -20.52 -17.70
N VAL A 86 11.84 -20.00 -16.85
CA VAL A 86 12.83 -18.98 -17.17
C VAL A 86 14.16 -19.67 -17.52
N PRO A 87 14.57 -19.66 -18.79
CA PRO A 87 15.81 -20.28 -19.26
C PRO A 87 17.03 -19.40 -18.94
N HIS A 88 18.22 -20.00 -18.77
CA HIS A 88 19.46 -19.24 -18.57
C HIS A 88 19.88 -18.42 -19.79
N GLY A 89 19.89 -19.04 -20.97
CA GLY A 89 20.30 -18.42 -22.21
C GLY A 89 19.25 -17.46 -22.79
N PRO A 90 19.64 -16.59 -23.75
CA PRO A 90 18.70 -15.74 -24.46
C PRO A 90 17.60 -16.59 -25.11
N GLN A 91 16.36 -16.09 -25.07
CA GLN A 91 15.26 -16.68 -25.82
C GLN A 91 14.52 -15.63 -26.65
N PRO A 92 13.89 -16.03 -27.77
CA PRO A 92 12.92 -15.18 -28.46
C PRO A 92 11.76 -14.92 -27.50
N GLY A 93 11.63 -13.69 -26.99
CA GLY A 93 10.62 -13.39 -25.98
C GLY A 93 10.58 -11.93 -25.57
N LYS A 94 9.57 -11.57 -24.76
CA LYS A 94 9.37 -10.22 -24.22
C LYS A 94 10.07 -9.99 -22.88
N VAL A 95 10.64 -11.04 -22.29
CA VAL A 95 11.26 -11.00 -20.96
C VAL A 95 12.75 -11.33 -21.01
N GLU A 96 13.49 -10.86 -20.00
CA GLU A 96 14.90 -11.16 -19.82
C GLU A 96 15.13 -12.65 -19.52
N SER A 97 16.24 -13.21 -20.01
CA SER A 97 16.68 -14.55 -19.58
C SER A 97 17.11 -14.54 -18.12
N LEU A 98 17.18 -15.73 -17.49
CA LEU A 98 17.65 -15.86 -16.12
C LEU A 98 19.09 -15.32 -15.97
N GLY A 99 19.97 -15.56 -16.94
CA GLY A 99 21.33 -15.01 -16.92
C GLY A 99 21.36 -13.47 -16.92
N ALA A 100 20.42 -12.82 -17.62
CA ALA A 100 20.29 -11.36 -17.60
C ALA A 100 19.62 -10.84 -16.32
N ALA A 101 18.59 -11.52 -15.82
CA ALA A 101 17.89 -11.14 -14.60
C ALA A 101 18.76 -11.29 -13.32
N LEU A 102 19.69 -12.25 -13.31
CA LEU A 102 20.66 -12.44 -12.22
C LEU A 102 21.87 -11.50 -12.30
N GLN A 103 22.05 -10.79 -13.41
CA GLN A 103 23.11 -9.80 -13.55
C GLN A 103 22.73 -8.48 -12.87
N TYR A 104 23.72 -7.67 -12.52
CA TYR A 104 23.50 -6.29 -12.10
C TYR A 104 22.71 -5.50 -13.14
N GLY A 105 21.76 -4.69 -12.66
CA GLY A 105 20.90 -3.84 -13.48
C GLY A 105 20.91 -2.37 -13.05
N LEU A 106 19.99 -1.62 -13.65
CA LEU A 106 19.70 -0.24 -13.27
C LEU A 106 18.87 -0.20 -11.98
N GLY A 107 18.85 0.96 -11.33
CA GLY A 107 18.02 1.20 -10.14
C GLY A 107 16.51 1.14 -10.38
N THR A 108 16.08 0.90 -11.62
CA THR A 108 14.66 0.89 -12.02
C THR A 108 13.98 -0.48 -11.91
N GLY A 109 14.76 -1.56 -11.78
CA GLY A 109 14.32 -2.94 -11.94
C GLY A 109 14.41 -3.44 -13.39
N ILE A 110 14.11 -4.74 -13.61
CA ILE A 110 14.18 -5.35 -14.95
C ILE A 110 13.13 -4.73 -15.87
N LYS A 111 13.49 -4.60 -17.14
CA LYS A 111 12.74 -3.81 -18.12
C LYS A 111 11.37 -4.41 -18.37
N SER A 112 11.28 -5.72 -18.61
CA SER A 112 10.02 -6.36 -18.97
C SER A 112 8.94 -6.21 -17.89
N LEU A 113 9.31 -6.42 -16.61
CA LEU A 113 8.39 -6.27 -15.50
C LEU A 113 8.03 -4.80 -15.25
N ARG A 114 8.99 -3.87 -15.36
CA ARG A 114 8.71 -2.43 -15.27
C ARG A 114 7.75 -1.97 -16.37
N GLU A 115 7.95 -2.42 -17.60
CA GLU A 115 7.06 -2.09 -18.73
C GLU A 115 5.66 -2.68 -18.54
N PHE A 116 5.55 -3.90 -18.00
CA PHE A 116 4.28 -4.47 -17.60
C PHE A 116 3.57 -3.62 -16.53
N CYS A 117 4.27 -3.22 -15.47
CA CYS A 117 3.72 -2.34 -14.45
C CYS A 117 3.32 -0.97 -15.02
N LYS A 118 4.11 -0.39 -15.92
CA LYS A 118 3.79 0.87 -16.59
C LYS A 118 2.53 0.75 -17.43
N GLU A 119 2.42 -0.28 -18.26
CA GLU A 119 1.21 -0.53 -19.05
C GLU A 119 0.00 -0.78 -18.14
N HIS A 120 0.19 -1.52 -17.04
CA HIS A 120 -0.86 -1.77 -16.06
C HIS A 120 -1.36 -0.45 -15.45
N VAL A 121 -0.48 0.44 -15.00
CA VAL A 121 -0.84 1.77 -14.48
C VAL A 121 -1.58 2.59 -15.54
N ASN A 122 -1.14 2.54 -16.80
CA ASN A 122 -1.82 3.24 -17.88
C ASN A 122 -3.26 2.71 -18.08
N GLN A 123 -3.46 1.39 -18.11
CA GLN A 123 -4.80 0.80 -18.30
C GLN A 123 -5.73 1.00 -17.10
N MET A 124 -5.17 1.00 -15.88
CA MET A 124 -5.95 0.99 -14.64
C MET A 124 -6.21 2.38 -14.07
N HIS A 125 -5.27 3.32 -14.26
CA HIS A 125 -5.27 4.62 -13.61
C HIS A 125 -5.25 5.81 -14.56
N GLN A 126 -4.63 5.71 -15.75
CA GLN A 126 -4.57 6.78 -16.75
C GLN A 126 -4.19 8.17 -16.17
N PRO A 127 -2.96 8.34 -15.63
CA PRO A 127 -2.51 9.63 -15.08
C PRO A 127 -2.74 10.80 -16.06
N LYS A 128 -3.10 11.98 -15.56
CA LYS A 128 -3.54 13.12 -16.41
C LYS A 128 -2.43 14.12 -16.74
N TYR A 129 -1.19 13.67 -16.72
CA TYR A 129 0.01 14.40 -17.14
C TYR A 129 0.90 13.45 -17.96
N GLN A 130 1.83 13.95 -18.78
CA GLN A 130 2.52 13.11 -19.78
C GLN A 130 3.85 12.50 -19.31
N ASP A 131 4.54 13.12 -18.37
CA ASP A 131 5.88 12.74 -17.91
C ASP A 131 5.85 11.94 -16.60
N TRP A 132 4.88 11.04 -16.44
CA TRP A 132 4.90 10.03 -15.38
C TRP A 132 5.72 8.80 -15.77
N ASP A 133 6.25 8.12 -14.77
CA ASP A 133 6.98 6.88 -14.96
C ASP A 133 6.84 5.92 -13.77
N VAL A 134 7.41 4.73 -13.92
CA VAL A 134 7.39 3.66 -12.92
C VAL A 134 8.81 3.23 -12.55
N VAL A 135 9.04 2.98 -11.26
CA VAL A 135 10.25 2.36 -10.70
C VAL A 135 9.88 1.17 -9.81
N LEU A 136 10.52 0.02 -9.99
CA LEU A 136 10.29 -1.15 -9.14
C LEU A 136 10.88 -0.96 -7.74
N SER A 137 10.24 -1.54 -6.74
CA SER A 137 10.58 -1.43 -5.31
C SER A 137 10.57 -2.79 -4.62
N CYS A 138 11.15 -2.87 -3.43
CA CYS A 138 11.13 -4.07 -2.58
C CYS A 138 9.82 -4.17 -1.75
N GLY A 139 8.71 -3.69 -2.31
CA GLY A 139 7.40 -3.53 -1.67
C GLY A 139 7.19 -2.15 -1.03
N ASN A 140 5.96 -1.88 -0.57
CA ASN A 140 5.56 -0.53 -0.12
C ASN A 140 6.35 -0.01 1.09
N THR A 141 6.84 -0.89 1.97
CA THR A 141 7.72 -0.46 3.09
C THR A 141 9.00 0.22 2.58
N ASP A 142 9.63 -0.37 1.57
CA ASP A 142 10.84 0.15 0.94
C ASP A 142 10.52 1.39 0.08
N ALA A 143 9.39 1.36 -0.62
CA ALA A 143 8.92 2.49 -1.42
C ALA A 143 8.61 3.73 -0.56
N PHE A 144 7.92 3.55 0.57
CA PHE A 144 7.60 4.62 1.51
C PHE A 144 8.85 5.22 2.13
N ALA A 145 9.83 4.39 2.55
CA ALA A 145 11.11 4.87 3.05
C ALA A 145 11.85 5.76 2.02
N LYS A 146 11.77 5.41 0.73
CA LYS A 146 12.35 6.22 -0.36
C LYS A 146 11.62 7.53 -0.58
N ALA A 147 10.29 7.52 -0.51
CA ALA A 147 9.49 8.74 -0.62
C ALA A 147 9.81 9.71 0.54
N VAL A 148 9.91 9.20 1.78
CA VAL A 148 10.27 10.02 2.95
C VAL A 148 11.70 10.56 2.85
N SER A 149 12.68 9.71 2.54
CA SER A 149 14.08 10.15 2.32
C SER A 149 14.20 11.19 1.21
N MET A 150 13.41 11.07 0.14
CA MET A 150 13.39 12.02 -0.98
C MET A 150 12.82 13.39 -0.59
N LEU A 151 11.80 13.43 0.28
CA LEU A 151 10.98 14.63 0.51
C LEU A 151 11.19 15.30 1.88
N CYS A 152 11.72 14.58 2.87
CA CYS A 152 11.76 15.04 4.25
C CYS A 152 13.17 15.06 4.82
N ASN A 153 13.47 16.11 5.57
CA ASN A 153 14.64 16.24 6.44
C ASN A 153 14.23 16.00 7.88
N ARG A 154 15.20 15.64 8.74
CA ARG A 154 14.96 15.58 10.20
C ARG A 154 14.35 16.90 10.69
N GLY A 155 13.24 16.81 11.42
CA GLY A 155 12.46 17.95 11.91
C GLY A 155 11.26 18.32 11.04
N ASP A 156 11.20 17.84 9.79
CA ASP A 156 10.04 18.02 8.92
C ASP A 156 8.84 17.18 9.41
N GLN A 157 7.66 17.50 8.88
CA GLN A 157 6.41 16.87 9.25
C GLN A 157 5.71 16.21 8.07
N ILE A 158 5.04 15.09 8.33
CA ILE A 158 4.14 14.42 7.39
C ILE A 158 2.74 14.38 8.01
N LEU A 159 1.74 14.82 7.25
CA LEU A 159 0.34 14.68 7.59
C LEU A 159 -0.10 13.23 7.40
N VAL A 160 -0.72 12.64 8.41
CA VAL A 160 -1.17 11.24 8.40
C VAL A 160 -2.61 11.15 8.86
N GLU A 161 -3.29 10.08 8.49
CA GLU A 161 -4.60 9.72 9.06
C GLU A 161 -4.47 9.51 10.59
N GLU A 162 -5.44 9.95 11.39
CA GLU A 162 -5.36 9.83 12.86
C GLU A 162 -5.21 8.39 13.38
N TRP A 163 -5.72 7.41 12.62
CA TRP A 163 -5.40 5.98 12.76
C TRP A 163 -4.68 5.56 11.49
N THR A 164 -3.44 5.05 11.59
CA THR A 164 -2.68 4.70 10.40
C THR A 164 -1.85 3.42 10.54
N TYR A 165 -1.19 3.01 9.46
CA TYR A 165 -0.34 1.84 9.44
C TYR A 165 0.86 2.01 10.39
N PRO A 166 1.03 1.17 11.43
CA PRO A 166 2.02 1.43 12.47
C PRO A 166 3.45 1.46 11.94
N ALA A 167 3.78 0.59 10.98
CA ALA A 167 5.13 0.57 10.41
C ALA A 167 5.46 1.82 9.58
N ALA A 168 4.46 2.60 9.14
CA ALA A 168 4.71 3.92 8.54
C ALA A 168 5.19 4.90 9.61
N LEU A 169 4.56 4.91 10.80
CA LEU A 169 4.97 5.72 11.94
C LEU A 169 6.36 5.31 12.45
N GLU A 170 6.56 4.02 12.70
CA GLU A 170 7.81 3.46 13.20
C GLU A 170 9.00 3.72 12.27
N MET A 171 8.77 3.86 10.96
CA MET A 171 9.80 4.22 9.99
C MET A 171 10.19 5.70 10.08
N MET A 172 9.22 6.58 10.34
CA MET A 172 9.41 8.03 10.46
C MET A 172 10.11 8.43 11.77
N ASP A 173 9.78 7.76 12.88
CA ASP A 173 10.31 8.04 14.22
C ASP A 173 11.84 8.20 14.29
N PRO A 174 12.67 7.23 13.83
CA PRO A 174 14.14 7.35 13.92
C PRO A 174 14.71 8.44 13.02
N LEU A 175 14.01 8.83 11.96
CA LEU A 175 14.38 9.93 11.07
C LEU A 175 14.11 11.30 11.70
N GLY A 176 13.40 11.33 12.83
CA GLY A 176 12.95 12.57 13.48
C GLY A 176 11.94 13.32 12.63
N ILE A 177 11.13 12.59 11.85
CA ILE A 177 10.00 13.12 11.09
C ILE A 177 8.78 13.07 11.99
N ARG A 178 8.08 14.19 12.11
CA ARG A 178 6.89 14.25 12.96
C ARG A 178 5.64 13.88 12.18
N HIS A 179 4.86 12.97 12.72
CA HIS A 179 3.55 12.63 12.19
C HIS A 179 2.48 13.57 12.77
N VAL A 180 1.76 14.27 11.89
CA VAL A 180 0.70 15.22 12.25
C VAL A 180 -0.64 14.57 11.93
N PRO A 181 -1.46 14.20 12.93
CA PRO A 181 -2.72 13.51 12.69
C PRO A 181 -3.76 14.45 12.05
N VAL A 182 -4.42 13.95 11.02
CA VAL A 182 -5.58 14.58 10.36
C VAL A 182 -6.81 13.75 10.69
N GLY A 183 -7.87 14.42 11.14
CA GLY A 183 -9.13 13.78 11.48
C GLY A 183 -9.71 13.00 10.30
N MET A 184 -10.40 11.90 10.60
CA MET A 184 -10.98 11.01 9.60
C MET A 184 -12.43 10.62 9.94
N ASP A 185 -13.15 10.10 8.96
CA ASP A 185 -14.51 9.58 9.12
C ASP A 185 -14.64 8.21 8.43
N SER A 186 -15.87 7.76 8.18
CA SER A 186 -16.15 6.46 7.54
C SER A 186 -15.58 6.32 6.12
N GLU A 187 -15.15 7.42 5.49
CA GLU A 187 -14.49 7.42 4.18
C GLU A 187 -12.97 7.61 4.27
N GLY A 188 -12.37 7.59 5.47
CA GLY A 188 -10.94 7.85 5.67
C GLY A 188 -10.65 9.32 5.95
N MET A 189 -9.43 9.79 5.67
CA MET A 189 -9.02 11.19 5.92
C MET A 189 -10.09 12.20 5.49
N SER A 190 -10.46 13.13 6.36
CA SER A 190 -11.42 14.19 6.06
C SER A 190 -10.74 15.34 5.33
N ALA A 191 -11.24 15.68 4.13
CA ALA A 191 -10.72 16.83 3.38
C ALA A 191 -10.98 18.15 4.11
N VAL A 192 -12.10 18.25 4.85
CA VAL A 192 -12.41 19.40 5.70
C VAL A 192 -11.39 19.51 6.84
N ALA A 193 -11.15 18.42 7.57
CA ALA A 193 -10.16 18.42 8.65
C ALA A 193 -8.73 18.72 8.15
N LEU A 194 -8.36 18.19 6.97
CA LEU A 194 -7.08 18.48 6.33
C LEU A 194 -6.94 19.98 6.02
N LYS A 195 -7.97 20.57 5.41
CA LYS A 195 -8.00 21.98 5.06
C LYS A 195 -7.96 22.87 6.31
N ASP A 196 -8.81 22.59 7.29
CA ASP A 196 -8.90 23.36 8.53
C ASP A 196 -7.56 23.32 9.29
N LEU A 197 -6.90 22.17 9.35
CA LEU A 197 -5.57 22.04 9.95
C LEU A 197 -4.53 22.91 9.23
N LEU A 198 -4.54 22.93 7.90
CA LEU A 198 -3.58 23.69 7.10
C LEU A 198 -3.86 25.19 7.09
N ASP A 199 -5.12 25.62 7.11
CA ASP A 199 -5.52 27.03 7.20
C ASP A 199 -5.14 27.64 8.55
N ASN A 200 -5.22 26.85 9.62
CA ASN A 200 -4.91 27.30 10.97
C ASN A 200 -3.48 26.95 11.42
N TRP A 201 -2.62 26.45 10.52
CA TRP A 201 -1.26 26.06 10.87
C TRP A 201 -0.46 27.22 11.45
N GLY A 202 0.19 27.00 12.61
CA GLY A 202 0.96 28.03 13.31
C GLY A 202 0.13 28.88 14.28
N SER A 203 -1.17 28.60 14.42
CA SER A 203 -2.04 29.32 15.37
C SER A 203 -1.83 28.89 16.83
N THR A 204 -1.19 27.74 17.06
CA THR A 204 -0.82 27.29 18.42
C THR A 204 0.62 27.67 18.74
N PRO A 205 0.97 27.94 20.01
CA PRO A 205 2.34 28.28 20.40
C PRO A 205 3.37 27.24 19.95
N ASP A 206 3.02 25.95 20.01
CA ASP A 206 3.90 24.85 19.62
C ASP A 206 4.16 24.80 18.10
N GLN A 207 3.22 25.26 17.28
CA GLN A 207 3.34 25.28 15.82
C GLN A 207 3.88 26.60 15.27
N ALA A 208 3.87 27.69 16.06
CA ALA A 208 4.21 29.03 15.58
C ALA A 208 5.64 29.14 15.04
N SER A 209 6.57 28.33 15.55
CA SER A 209 7.96 28.27 15.09
C SER A 209 8.22 27.21 14.01
N GLU A 210 7.19 26.50 13.55
CA GLU A 210 7.34 25.33 12.70
C GLU A 210 6.97 25.62 11.24
N ALA A 211 7.71 24.99 10.32
CA ALA A 211 7.33 25.01 8.92
C ALA A 211 5.98 24.31 8.70
N LYS A 212 5.17 24.83 7.77
CA LYS A 212 3.93 24.21 7.35
C LYS A 212 4.21 22.86 6.67
N PRO A 213 3.52 21.76 7.02
CA PRO A 213 3.69 20.46 6.40
C PRO A 213 3.40 20.52 4.89
N ARG A 214 4.18 19.75 4.12
CA ARG A 214 4.11 19.73 2.65
C ARG A 214 3.87 18.34 2.06
N VAL A 215 3.76 17.31 2.91
CA VAL A 215 3.63 15.91 2.50
C VAL A 215 2.48 15.28 3.29
N VAL A 216 1.63 14.54 2.59
CA VAL A 216 0.54 13.74 3.17
C VAL A 216 0.79 12.26 2.87
N TYR A 217 0.69 11.41 3.87
CA TYR A 217 0.62 9.95 3.71
C TYR A 217 -0.80 9.49 4.04
N LEU A 218 -1.39 8.71 3.13
CA LEU A 218 -2.72 8.16 3.33
C LEU A 218 -2.89 6.80 2.64
N VAL A 219 -3.86 6.02 3.12
CA VAL A 219 -4.26 4.72 2.55
C VAL A 219 -5.71 4.83 2.06
N PRO A 220 -5.97 5.25 0.79
CA PRO A 220 -7.32 5.62 0.37
C PRO A 220 -8.32 4.47 0.23
N THR A 221 -7.85 3.23 0.14
CA THR A 221 -8.67 2.05 -0.16
C THR A 221 -8.44 0.97 0.88
N GLY A 222 -9.50 0.53 1.57
CA GLY A 222 -9.38 -0.50 2.61
C GLY A 222 -8.37 -0.10 3.69
N GLN A 223 -8.49 1.15 4.16
CA GLN A 223 -7.56 1.85 5.05
C GLN A 223 -7.11 0.97 6.23
N ASN A 224 -5.82 1.01 6.58
CA ASN A 224 -5.31 0.26 7.72
C ASN A 224 -5.17 1.21 8.93
N PRO A 225 -5.97 1.04 10.00
CA PRO A 225 -6.74 -0.16 10.36
C PRO A 225 -8.24 -0.13 10.06
N THR A 226 -8.80 1.02 9.67
CA THR A 226 -10.24 1.29 9.77
C THR A 226 -11.11 0.54 8.77
N GLY A 227 -10.52 0.02 7.68
CA GLY A 227 -11.22 -0.55 6.54
C GLY A 227 -11.94 0.49 5.68
N ALA A 228 -11.85 1.78 6.01
CA ALA A 228 -12.49 2.86 5.28
C ALA A 228 -11.96 2.96 3.84
N THR A 229 -12.81 3.42 2.93
CA THR A 229 -12.46 3.67 1.53
C THR A 229 -13.00 5.01 1.11
N MET A 230 -12.13 5.87 0.58
CA MET A 230 -12.53 7.18 0.08
C MET A 230 -13.41 7.05 -1.16
N SER A 231 -14.57 7.71 -1.16
CA SER A 231 -15.35 7.92 -2.38
C SER A 231 -14.58 8.77 -3.40
N ILE A 232 -15.09 8.80 -4.63
CA ILE A 232 -14.55 9.65 -5.70
C ILE A 232 -14.59 11.13 -5.28
N GLN A 233 -15.69 11.55 -4.65
CA GLN A 233 -15.83 12.94 -4.21
C GLN A 233 -14.78 13.27 -3.14
N ARG A 234 -14.60 12.39 -2.14
CA ARG A 234 -13.54 12.55 -1.13
C ARG A 234 -12.15 12.68 -1.77
N ARG A 235 -11.82 11.84 -2.75
CA ARG A 235 -10.53 11.90 -3.47
C ARG A 235 -10.34 13.22 -4.21
N LYS A 236 -11.38 13.71 -4.89
CA LYS A 236 -11.37 15.03 -5.56
C LYS A 236 -11.14 16.17 -4.56
N ASP A 237 -11.81 16.11 -3.42
CA ASP A 237 -11.68 17.15 -2.38
C ASP A 237 -10.28 17.15 -1.76
N ILE A 238 -9.69 15.97 -1.49
CA ILE A 238 -8.29 15.85 -1.03
C ILE A 238 -7.30 16.43 -2.04
N ILE A 239 -7.45 16.12 -3.35
CA ILE A 239 -6.60 16.73 -4.38
C ILE A 239 -6.76 18.25 -4.41
N LYS A 240 -7.98 18.76 -4.29
CA LYS A 240 -8.22 20.20 -4.27
C LYS A 240 -7.49 20.87 -3.10
N VAL A 241 -7.57 20.30 -1.89
CA VAL A 241 -6.83 20.80 -0.72
C VAL A 241 -5.33 20.71 -0.94
N ALA A 242 -4.84 19.63 -1.55
CA ALA A 242 -3.44 19.49 -1.92
C ALA A 242 -2.98 20.58 -2.90
N GLN A 243 -3.83 20.97 -3.85
CA GLN A 243 -3.56 22.06 -4.79
C GLN A 243 -3.55 23.43 -4.10
N GLU A 244 -4.51 23.69 -3.20
CA GLU A 244 -4.63 24.95 -2.45
C GLU A 244 -3.45 25.20 -1.49
N HIS A 245 -2.87 24.15 -0.92
CA HIS A 245 -1.78 24.23 0.06
C HIS A 245 -0.43 23.72 -0.45
N ASP A 246 -0.34 23.40 -1.74
CA ASP A 246 0.83 22.84 -2.40
C ASP A 246 1.45 21.62 -1.66
N LEU A 247 0.67 20.55 -1.58
CA LEU A 247 1.06 19.30 -0.92
C LEU A 247 1.46 18.21 -1.94
N ILE A 248 2.44 17.38 -1.58
CA ILE A 248 2.69 16.08 -2.21
C ILE A 248 1.86 15.01 -1.50
N LEU A 249 1.19 14.16 -2.27
CA LEU A 249 0.37 13.05 -1.75
C LEU A 249 1.10 11.73 -1.96
N ILE A 250 1.41 11.03 -0.86
CA ILE A 250 1.88 9.64 -0.87
C ILE A 250 0.65 8.74 -0.71
N GLU A 251 0.20 8.17 -1.82
CA GLU A 251 -0.90 7.20 -1.88
C GLU A 251 -0.35 5.79 -1.69
N ASP A 252 -0.45 5.23 -0.47
CA ASP A 252 -0.04 3.86 -0.16
C ASP A 252 -1.24 2.92 -0.34
N ASP A 253 -1.28 2.15 -1.43
CA ASP A 253 -2.51 1.48 -1.85
C ASP A 253 -2.33 -0.04 -2.07
N PRO A 254 -1.82 -0.79 -1.06
CA PRO A 254 -1.57 -2.22 -1.18
C PRO A 254 -2.87 -3.03 -1.29
N TYR A 255 -4.02 -2.41 -0.99
CA TYR A 255 -5.33 -3.05 -0.97
C TYR A 255 -6.24 -2.61 -2.12
N TYR A 256 -5.75 -1.81 -3.08
CA TYR A 256 -6.55 -1.32 -4.20
C TYR A 256 -7.33 -2.44 -4.89
N TYR A 257 -6.68 -3.56 -5.18
CA TYR A 257 -7.31 -4.69 -5.86
C TYR A 257 -8.15 -5.60 -4.95
N LEU A 258 -8.31 -5.24 -3.68
CA LEU A 258 -9.20 -5.88 -2.72
C LEU A 258 -10.55 -5.14 -2.58
N GLN A 259 -10.93 -4.31 -3.55
CA GLN A 259 -12.27 -3.71 -3.63
C GLN A 259 -13.28 -4.75 -4.10
N PHE A 260 -14.32 -4.99 -3.32
CA PHE A 260 -15.39 -5.94 -3.67
C PHE A 260 -16.79 -5.30 -3.78
N PHE A 261 -16.95 -4.06 -3.33
CA PHE A 261 -18.16 -3.22 -3.43
C PHE A 261 -19.44 -3.87 -2.88
N VAL A 262 -20.03 -3.25 -1.85
CA VAL A 262 -21.33 -3.66 -1.30
C VAL A 262 -22.37 -2.62 -1.75
N GLY A 263 -23.55 -3.06 -2.20
CA GLY A 263 -24.63 -2.15 -2.61
C GLY A 263 -24.36 -1.37 -3.92
N GLU A 264 -24.77 -0.09 -3.95
CA GLU A 264 -24.67 0.80 -5.12
C GLU A 264 -23.30 1.47 -5.29
N ASP A 265 -22.35 1.22 -4.38
CA ASP A 265 -21.01 1.87 -4.33
C ASP A 265 -20.04 1.45 -5.45
N LYS A 266 -20.54 0.82 -6.51
CA LYS A 266 -19.73 0.43 -7.67
C LYS A 266 -19.46 1.67 -8.53
N PRO A 267 -18.21 1.88 -8.99
CA PRO A 267 -17.92 2.95 -9.95
C PRO A 267 -18.78 2.75 -11.19
N THR A 268 -19.45 3.82 -11.64
CA THR A 268 -20.27 3.77 -12.85
C THR A 268 -19.38 3.84 -14.10
N ASN A 269 -19.93 3.50 -15.27
CA ASN A 269 -19.21 3.58 -16.54
C ASN A 269 -18.67 4.98 -16.87
N GLY A 270 -19.22 6.04 -16.24
CA GLY A 270 -18.72 7.42 -16.37
C GLY A 270 -17.57 7.75 -15.41
N ASP A 271 -17.43 7.00 -14.32
CA ASP A 271 -16.43 7.24 -13.28
C ASP A 271 -15.11 6.54 -13.56
N SER A 272 -15.15 5.33 -14.13
CA SER A 272 -13.97 4.50 -14.36
C SER A 272 -14.17 3.56 -15.54
N SER A 273 -13.20 3.54 -16.46
CA SER A 273 -13.15 2.56 -17.56
C SER A 273 -12.64 1.18 -17.14
N SER A 274 -12.08 1.05 -15.93
CA SER A 274 -11.43 -0.18 -15.46
C SER A 274 -12.34 -1.04 -14.56
N GLY A 275 -13.48 -0.51 -14.10
CA GLY A 275 -14.34 -1.18 -13.11
C GLY A 275 -13.78 -1.18 -11.68
N TRP A 276 -12.85 -0.26 -11.40
CA TRP A 276 -12.26 0.01 -10.07
C TRP A 276 -12.41 1.49 -9.72
N MET A 277 -12.43 1.83 -8.43
CA MET A 277 -12.52 3.21 -7.96
C MET A 277 -11.35 4.05 -8.47
N PRO A 278 -11.56 5.23 -9.08
CA PRO A 278 -10.46 6.12 -9.47
C PRO A 278 -9.49 6.40 -8.32
N THR A 279 -8.19 6.36 -8.59
CA THR A 279 -7.14 6.63 -7.59
C THR A 279 -6.86 8.13 -7.47
N LEU A 280 -6.08 8.54 -6.47
CA LEU A 280 -5.54 9.91 -6.48
C LEU A 280 -4.67 10.14 -7.72
N LEU A 281 -3.87 9.15 -8.11
CA LEU A 281 -3.07 9.21 -9.34
C LEU A 281 -3.93 9.44 -10.60
N SER A 282 -5.12 8.81 -10.70
CA SER A 282 -6.05 9.00 -11.82
C SER A 282 -6.62 10.42 -11.93
N LEU A 283 -6.67 11.13 -10.81
CA LEU A 283 -7.21 12.48 -10.70
C LEU A 283 -6.10 13.55 -10.72
N ASP A 284 -4.84 13.12 -10.65
CA ASP A 284 -3.68 14.01 -10.61
C ASP A 284 -3.38 14.62 -11.98
N THR A 285 -3.48 15.95 -12.04
CA THR A 285 -3.16 16.79 -13.20
C THR A 285 -1.86 17.56 -13.02
N ASP A 286 -1.31 17.55 -11.81
CA ASP A 286 -0.13 18.32 -11.42
C ASP A 286 1.14 17.47 -11.35
N GLY A 287 1.01 16.14 -11.25
CA GLY A 287 2.12 15.23 -10.98
C GLY A 287 2.59 15.25 -9.52
N ARG A 288 1.68 15.58 -8.59
CA ARG A 288 1.92 15.68 -7.14
C ARG A 288 1.68 14.38 -6.36
N VAL A 289 1.16 13.35 -7.02
CA VAL A 289 0.88 12.05 -6.40
C VAL A 289 2.07 11.10 -6.59
N ILE A 290 2.52 10.51 -5.49
CA ILE A 290 3.43 9.36 -5.45
C ILE A 290 2.60 8.16 -5.02
N ARG A 291 2.28 7.28 -5.97
CA ARG A 291 1.52 6.07 -5.70
C ARG A 291 2.45 4.90 -5.39
N LEU A 292 2.15 4.14 -4.33
CA LEU A 292 2.88 2.95 -3.91
C LEU A 292 2.03 1.69 -4.15
N ASP A 293 2.43 0.85 -5.09
CA ASP A 293 1.79 -0.43 -5.39
C ASP A 293 2.69 -1.61 -4.99
N THR A 294 2.07 -2.72 -4.58
CA THR A 294 2.81 -3.93 -4.20
C THR A 294 2.13 -5.21 -4.68
N PHE A 295 2.94 -6.20 -5.04
CA PHE A 295 2.46 -7.56 -5.27
C PHE A 295 2.24 -8.35 -3.98
N SER A 296 2.45 -7.75 -2.81
CA SER A 296 2.36 -8.44 -1.51
C SER A 296 0.96 -8.93 -1.17
N LYS A 297 -0.09 -8.22 -1.60
CA LYS A 297 -1.49 -8.55 -1.29
C LYS A 297 -2.25 -9.11 -2.48
N THR A 298 -1.67 -9.01 -3.67
CA THR A 298 -2.24 -9.57 -4.89
C THR A 298 -1.59 -10.90 -5.28
N LEU A 299 -0.28 -11.09 -5.08
CA LEU A 299 0.42 -12.31 -5.47
C LEU A 299 1.01 -13.04 -4.26
N ALA A 300 2.05 -12.48 -3.64
CA ALA A 300 2.70 -13.09 -2.48
C ALA A 300 3.56 -12.07 -1.70
N PRO A 301 3.41 -11.93 -0.37
CA PRO A 301 4.27 -11.04 0.43
C PRO A 301 5.77 -11.37 0.33
N GLY A 302 6.12 -12.65 0.14
CA GLY A 302 7.49 -13.13 0.09
C GLY A 302 8.24 -12.81 -1.20
N CYS A 303 7.56 -12.38 -2.27
CA CYS A 303 8.25 -12.02 -3.52
C CYS A 303 9.12 -10.77 -3.35
N ARG A 304 8.75 -9.89 -2.40
CA ARG A 304 9.40 -8.60 -2.14
C ARG A 304 9.49 -7.72 -3.39
N VAL A 305 8.40 -7.66 -4.17
CA VAL A 305 8.31 -6.80 -5.35
C VAL A 305 7.09 -5.89 -5.25
N GLY A 306 7.31 -4.61 -5.55
CA GLY A 306 6.30 -3.59 -5.76
C GLY A 306 6.80 -2.60 -6.80
N TYR A 307 6.09 -1.49 -6.94
CA TYR A 307 6.47 -0.41 -7.83
C TYR A 307 5.88 0.92 -7.37
N MET A 308 6.51 2.00 -7.79
CA MET A 308 6.03 3.36 -7.52
C MET A 308 5.70 4.06 -8.83
N SER A 309 4.60 4.79 -8.87
CA SER A 309 4.16 5.58 -10.02
C SER A 309 4.12 7.06 -9.63
N MET A 310 4.86 7.91 -10.35
CA MET A 310 5.02 9.34 -10.03
C MET A 310 5.58 10.11 -11.24
N ASN A 311 5.82 11.42 -11.09
CA ASN A 311 6.52 12.20 -12.12
C ASN A 311 7.97 11.71 -12.36
N ALA A 312 8.46 11.87 -13.59
CA ALA A 312 9.75 11.31 -14.03
C ALA A 312 10.95 11.87 -13.23
N HIS A 313 10.85 13.10 -12.71
CA HIS A 313 11.90 13.68 -11.87
C HIS A 313 12.03 12.89 -10.57
N PHE A 314 10.94 12.64 -9.85
CA PHE A 314 10.95 11.83 -8.63
C PHE A 314 11.37 10.37 -8.92
N CYS A 315 10.90 9.77 -10.03
CA CYS A 315 11.37 8.43 -10.44
C CYS A 315 12.89 8.37 -10.60
N THR A 316 13.49 9.42 -11.16
CA THR A 316 14.94 9.51 -11.37
C THR A 316 15.70 9.56 -10.04
N ILE A 317 15.18 10.31 -9.05
CA ILE A 317 15.78 10.40 -7.72
C ILE A 317 15.67 9.06 -6.99
N VAL A 318 14.51 8.39 -7.07
CA VAL A 318 14.32 7.06 -6.50
C VAL A 318 15.23 6.03 -7.18
N GLN A 319 15.42 6.11 -8.50
CA GLN A 319 16.41 5.27 -9.20
C GLN A 319 17.81 5.47 -8.58
N TYR A 320 18.27 6.72 -8.41
CA TYR A 320 19.59 6.97 -7.82
C TYR A 320 19.68 6.51 -6.37
N HIS A 321 18.57 6.59 -5.61
CA HIS A 321 18.48 6.01 -4.28
C HIS A 321 18.69 4.50 -4.32
N ASN A 322 17.95 3.80 -5.18
CA ASN A 322 18.05 2.36 -5.37
C ASN A 322 19.50 1.95 -5.67
N GLU A 323 20.16 2.64 -6.60
CA GLU A 323 21.54 2.33 -7.02
C GLU A 323 22.58 2.35 -5.89
N LEU A 324 22.28 2.98 -4.75
CA LEU A 324 23.16 3.09 -3.58
C LEU A 324 22.64 2.36 -2.33
N THR A 325 21.50 1.68 -2.44
CA THR A 325 20.87 0.96 -1.32
C THR A 325 20.53 -0.46 -1.75
N VAL A 326 19.27 -0.73 -2.07
CA VAL A 326 18.76 -2.07 -2.42
C VAL A 326 19.11 -2.51 -3.84
N GLN A 327 19.62 -1.60 -4.68
CA GLN A 327 19.81 -1.72 -6.13
C GLN A 327 18.52 -1.96 -6.91
N GLN A 328 17.90 -3.11 -6.75
CA GLN A 328 16.63 -3.49 -7.37
C GLN A 328 16.05 -4.68 -6.61
N PRO A 329 14.77 -5.02 -6.80
CA PRO A 329 14.23 -6.26 -6.26
C PRO A 329 15.03 -7.49 -6.73
N SER A 330 14.90 -8.62 -6.02
CA SER A 330 15.65 -9.84 -6.37
C SER A 330 15.43 -10.25 -7.83
N GLY A 331 16.52 -10.51 -8.57
CA GLY A 331 16.48 -10.98 -9.95
C GLY A 331 15.66 -12.26 -10.13
N PHE A 332 15.69 -13.17 -9.14
CA PHE A 332 14.87 -14.37 -9.15
C PHE A 332 13.37 -14.05 -9.07
N SER A 333 12.98 -13.18 -8.14
CA SER A 333 11.58 -12.76 -7.99
C SER A 333 11.09 -12.06 -9.26
N GLN A 334 11.89 -11.12 -9.78
CA GLN A 334 11.52 -10.36 -10.97
C GLN A 334 11.42 -11.25 -12.20
N ALA A 335 12.37 -12.18 -12.41
CA ALA A 335 12.35 -13.10 -13.55
C ALA A 335 11.10 -13.99 -13.56
N LEU A 336 10.76 -14.58 -12.41
CA LEU A 336 9.59 -15.45 -12.31
C LEU A 336 8.28 -14.67 -12.50
N LEU A 337 8.18 -13.48 -11.89
CA LEU A 337 7.01 -12.62 -12.07
C LEU A 337 6.89 -12.09 -13.50
N ALA A 338 8.00 -11.72 -14.14
CA ALA A 338 8.00 -11.28 -15.54
C ALA A 338 7.52 -12.41 -16.46
N GLU A 339 8.05 -13.62 -16.31
CA GLU A 339 7.61 -14.74 -17.14
C GLU A 339 6.12 -15.05 -16.93
N MET A 340 5.65 -15.09 -15.68
CA MET A 340 4.23 -15.32 -15.38
C MET A 340 3.32 -14.20 -15.92
N LEU A 341 3.65 -12.94 -15.62
CA LEU A 341 2.76 -11.80 -15.92
C LEU A 341 2.85 -11.34 -17.39
N VAL A 342 4.05 -11.36 -17.98
CA VAL A 342 4.30 -10.82 -19.33
C VAL A 342 4.13 -11.88 -20.40
N SER A 343 4.70 -13.07 -20.20
CA SER A 343 4.70 -14.13 -21.21
C SER A 343 3.42 -14.95 -21.17
N GLN A 344 2.89 -15.28 -19.99
CA GLN A 344 1.73 -16.17 -19.84
C GLN A 344 0.40 -15.44 -19.66
N TRP A 345 0.27 -14.61 -18.62
CA TRP A 345 -1.03 -14.02 -18.27
C TRP A 345 -1.37 -12.80 -19.14
N GLY A 346 -0.38 -11.97 -19.45
CA GLY A 346 -0.61 -10.65 -20.00
C GLY A 346 -1.44 -9.75 -19.07
N GLN A 347 -1.81 -8.56 -19.56
CA GLN A 347 -2.64 -7.63 -18.80
C GLN A 347 -4.03 -8.21 -18.51
N GLU A 348 -4.65 -8.87 -19.49
CA GLU A 348 -6.00 -9.42 -19.34
C GLU A 348 -6.04 -10.60 -18.37
N GLY A 349 -5.07 -11.52 -18.42
CA GLY A 349 -4.98 -12.62 -17.45
C GLY A 349 -4.72 -12.11 -16.03
N TYR A 350 -3.89 -11.07 -15.86
CA TYR A 350 -3.69 -10.46 -14.55
C TYR A 350 -4.95 -9.76 -14.03
N LYS A 351 -5.64 -8.96 -14.86
CA LYS A 351 -6.93 -8.36 -14.48
C LYS A 351 -7.95 -9.42 -14.08
N ARG A 352 -8.06 -10.49 -14.88
CA ARG A 352 -8.94 -11.63 -14.59
C ARG A 352 -8.58 -12.29 -13.25
N TYR A 353 -7.30 -12.42 -12.94
CA TYR A 353 -6.85 -12.96 -11.66
C TYR A 353 -7.27 -12.07 -10.50
N LEU A 354 -7.07 -10.75 -10.63
CA LEU A 354 -7.47 -9.77 -9.62
C LEU A 354 -8.99 -9.77 -9.40
N THR A 355 -9.80 -9.90 -10.45
CA THR A 355 -11.26 -9.86 -10.34
C THR A 355 -11.88 -11.20 -9.94
N GLU A 356 -11.51 -12.30 -10.60
CA GLU A 356 -12.16 -13.61 -10.41
C GLU A 356 -11.62 -14.36 -9.20
N LYS A 357 -10.34 -14.20 -8.86
CA LYS A 357 -9.72 -14.88 -7.71
C LYS A 357 -9.62 -13.96 -6.50
N VAL A 358 -8.84 -12.89 -6.62
CA VAL A 358 -8.47 -12.06 -5.46
C VAL A 358 -9.70 -11.36 -4.88
N ARG A 359 -10.41 -10.56 -5.67
CA ARG A 359 -11.62 -9.84 -5.23
C ARG A 359 -12.69 -10.80 -4.69
N THR A 360 -12.98 -11.90 -5.41
CA THR A 360 -13.99 -12.89 -4.98
C THR A 360 -13.66 -13.51 -3.63
N GLU A 361 -12.40 -13.90 -3.42
CA GLU A 361 -11.97 -14.52 -2.15
C GLU A 361 -12.12 -13.54 -0.98
N TYR A 362 -11.66 -12.29 -1.14
CA TYR A 362 -11.79 -11.28 -0.08
C TYR A 362 -13.24 -10.85 0.17
N PHE A 363 -14.10 -10.85 -0.86
CA PHE A 363 -15.54 -10.66 -0.68
C PHE A 363 -16.13 -11.76 0.21
N ASN A 364 -15.91 -13.04 -0.14
CA ASN A 364 -16.45 -14.18 0.61
C ASN A 364 -15.96 -14.19 2.07
N ARG A 365 -14.66 -13.94 2.27
CA ARG A 365 -14.04 -13.83 3.61
C ARG A 365 -14.62 -12.70 4.44
N SER A 366 -14.79 -11.54 3.82
CA SER A 366 -15.42 -10.38 4.45
C SER A 366 -16.86 -10.73 4.89
N GLN A 367 -17.68 -11.26 3.98
CA GLN A 367 -19.07 -11.62 4.27
C GLN A 367 -19.17 -12.67 5.37
N HIS A 368 -18.28 -13.67 5.37
CA HIS A 368 -18.26 -14.72 6.38
C HIS A 368 -17.95 -14.17 7.78
N LEU A 369 -16.86 -13.38 7.92
CA LEU A 369 -16.50 -12.80 9.22
C LEU A 369 -17.60 -11.86 9.74
N GLN A 370 -18.22 -11.06 8.86
CA GLN A 370 -19.34 -10.20 9.21
C GLN A 370 -20.56 -11.00 9.70
N ALA A 371 -20.91 -12.09 9.01
CA ALA A 371 -21.99 -12.97 9.44
C ALA A 371 -21.71 -13.62 10.80
N CYS A 372 -20.48 -14.08 11.04
CA CYS A 372 -20.05 -14.60 12.33
C CYS A 372 -20.14 -13.54 13.43
N PHE A 373 -19.67 -12.30 13.17
CA PHE A 373 -19.79 -11.20 14.12
C PHE A 373 -21.26 -10.96 14.50
N ARG A 374 -22.15 -10.82 13.50
CA ARG A 374 -23.58 -10.57 13.75
C ARG A 374 -24.28 -11.70 14.50
N LYS A 375 -23.78 -12.94 14.38
CA LYS A 375 -24.33 -14.12 15.04
C LYS A 375 -23.89 -14.24 16.50
N TYR A 376 -22.64 -13.91 16.81
CA TYR A 376 -22.02 -14.22 18.11
C TYR A 376 -21.67 -13.00 18.96
N VAL A 377 -21.69 -11.79 18.40
CA VAL A 377 -21.38 -10.56 19.14
C VAL A 377 -22.66 -9.80 19.42
N ASN A 378 -22.87 -9.46 20.69
CA ASN A 378 -24.00 -8.65 21.13
C ASN A 378 -23.85 -7.21 20.59
N PRO A 379 -24.78 -6.69 19.76
CA PRO A 379 -24.68 -5.36 19.18
C PRO A 379 -24.73 -4.23 20.22
N LYS A 380 -25.14 -4.53 21.46
CA LYS A 380 -25.03 -3.60 22.58
C LYS A 380 -23.57 -3.31 22.93
N PHE A 381 -22.66 -4.27 22.77
CA PHE A 381 -21.28 -4.15 23.25
C PHE A 381 -20.28 -3.77 22.16
N ALA A 382 -20.55 -4.12 20.91
CA ALA A 382 -19.67 -3.77 19.81
C ALA A 382 -20.40 -3.66 18.48
N SER A 383 -19.83 -2.85 17.59
CA SER A 383 -20.30 -2.62 16.22
C SER A 383 -19.10 -2.49 15.28
N PHE A 384 -19.35 -2.53 13.98
CA PHE A 384 -18.34 -2.23 12.97
C PHE A 384 -19.00 -1.55 11.76
N ILE A 385 -18.20 -0.84 10.97
CA ILE A 385 -18.61 -0.33 9.66
C ILE A 385 -18.30 -1.39 8.61
N GLU A 386 -19.29 -1.73 7.77
CA GLU A 386 -19.12 -2.74 6.73
C GLU A 386 -17.98 -2.34 5.77
N PRO A 387 -16.93 -3.16 5.64
CA PRO A 387 -15.86 -2.85 4.69
C PRO A 387 -16.36 -3.10 3.26
N ASN A 388 -15.99 -2.23 2.33
CA ASN A 388 -16.21 -2.41 0.89
C ASN A 388 -14.91 -2.75 0.13
N ALA A 389 -13.78 -2.70 0.83
CA ALA A 389 -12.46 -3.09 0.33
C ALA A 389 -11.53 -3.56 1.45
N GLY A 390 -10.39 -4.13 1.06
CA GLY A 390 -9.30 -4.46 1.97
C GLY A 390 -9.48 -5.80 2.67
N MET A 391 -8.92 -5.89 3.87
CA MET A 391 -8.79 -7.14 4.62
C MET A 391 -9.00 -6.99 6.13
N PHE A 392 -9.63 -5.89 6.55
CA PHE A 392 -9.81 -5.52 7.95
C PHE A 392 -11.25 -5.14 8.25
N ILE A 393 -11.69 -5.45 9.47
CA ILE A 393 -12.88 -4.89 10.09
C ILE A 393 -12.44 -4.09 11.32
N TRP A 394 -12.94 -2.87 11.43
CA TRP A 394 -12.69 -1.98 12.55
C TRP A 394 -13.87 -2.01 13.52
N ILE A 395 -13.66 -2.71 14.63
CA ILE A 395 -14.70 -2.99 15.61
C ILE A 395 -14.67 -1.90 16.66
N LYS A 396 -15.73 -1.12 16.76
CA LYS A 396 -15.96 -0.17 17.85
C LYS A 396 -16.54 -0.91 19.05
N VAL A 397 -15.87 -0.84 20.19
CA VAL A 397 -16.38 -1.31 21.47
C VAL A 397 -17.17 -0.17 22.13
N HIS A 398 -18.40 -0.46 22.54
CA HIS A 398 -19.31 0.49 23.20
C HIS A 398 -19.01 0.54 24.70
N VAL A 399 -17.84 1.08 25.06
CA VAL A 399 -17.37 1.17 26.45
C VAL A 399 -18.34 1.92 27.36
N ASP A 400 -19.18 2.80 26.81
CA ASP A 400 -20.28 3.49 27.48
C ASP A 400 -21.33 2.54 28.08
N GLN A 401 -21.37 1.31 27.59
CA GLN A 401 -22.26 0.25 28.09
C GLN A 401 -21.63 -0.59 29.21
N HIS A 402 -20.36 -0.37 29.56
CA HIS A 402 -19.68 -1.12 30.63
C HIS A 402 -20.13 -0.63 32.03
N PRO A 403 -20.39 -1.52 33.02
CA PRO A 403 -20.74 -1.14 34.40
C PRO A 403 -19.78 -0.18 35.14
N ARG A 404 -18.52 -0.09 34.66
CA ARG A 404 -17.47 0.77 35.20
C ARG A 404 -17.20 2.00 34.32
N TYR A 405 -17.99 2.23 33.28
CA TYR A 405 -17.88 3.43 32.45
C TYR A 405 -17.98 4.70 33.32
N GLY A 406 -17.10 5.67 33.06
CA GLY A 406 -16.96 6.90 33.86
C GLY A 406 -16.36 6.72 35.25
N LYS A 407 -16.10 5.48 35.70
CA LYS A 407 -15.39 5.18 36.96
C LYS A 407 -13.92 4.80 36.75
N VAL A 408 -13.59 4.29 35.57
CA VAL A 408 -12.23 3.95 35.13
C VAL A 408 -12.02 4.46 33.70
N ALA A 409 -10.75 4.67 33.32
CA ALA A 409 -10.40 5.13 31.99
C ALA A 409 -10.77 4.09 30.91
N ASP A 410 -11.21 4.56 29.75
CA ASP A 410 -11.66 3.69 28.64
C ASP A 410 -10.52 2.78 28.15
N SER A 411 -9.30 3.31 28.12
CA SER A 411 -8.08 2.55 27.80
C SER A 411 -7.83 1.37 28.75
N VAL A 412 -8.17 1.49 30.04
CA VAL A 412 -8.07 0.39 31.00
C VAL A 412 -9.09 -0.69 30.70
N LEU A 413 -10.35 -0.30 30.43
CA LEU A 413 -11.40 -1.25 30.04
C LEU A 413 -11.02 -2.03 28.78
N MET A 414 -10.44 -1.33 27.80
CA MET A 414 -10.01 -1.93 26.56
C MET A 414 -8.80 -2.87 26.73
N LEU A 415 -7.85 -2.55 27.61
CA LEU A 415 -6.72 -3.44 27.93
C LEU A 415 -7.20 -4.72 28.63
N GLU A 416 -8.12 -4.59 29.58
CA GLU A 416 -8.72 -5.76 30.25
C GLU A 416 -9.51 -6.64 29.27
N LEU A 417 -10.28 -6.03 28.36
CA LEU A 417 -10.96 -6.76 27.28
C LEU A 417 -9.96 -7.48 26.36
N PHE A 418 -8.89 -6.80 25.95
CA PHE A 418 -7.84 -7.40 25.12
C PHE A 418 -7.21 -8.61 25.82
N ASN A 419 -6.88 -8.50 27.11
CA ASN A 419 -6.34 -9.63 27.88
C ASN A 419 -7.33 -10.81 27.96
N LYS A 420 -8.62 -10.54 28.20
CA LYS A 420 -9.67 -11.57 28.16
C LYS A 420 -9.77 -12.25 26.79
N CYS A 421 -9.65 -11.48 25.70
CA CYS A 421 -9.59 -12.05 24.34
C CYS A 421 -8.41 -13.00 24.17
N VAL A 422 -7.21 -12.61 24.63
CA VAL A 422 -6.02 -13.46 24.57
C VAL A 422 -6.19 -14.72 25.42
N GLU A 423 -6.71 -14.61 26.65
CA GLU A 423 -7.02 -15.74 27.52
C GLU A 423 -8.02 -16.71 26.86
N ASN A 424 -9.00 -16.18 26.14
CA ASN A 424 -9.97 -16.95 25.36
C ASN A 424 -9.45 -17.41 23.99
N ASN A 425 -8.15 -17.28 23.71
CA ASN A 425 -7.50 -17.70 22.47
C ASN A 425 -8.05 -17.02 21.20
N VAL A 426 -8.30 -15.71 21.26
CA VAL A 426 -8.58 -14.87 20.10
C VAL A 426 -7.68 -13.64 20.11
N LEU A 427 -6.90 -13.45 19.04
CA LEU A 427 -5.99 -12.32 18.89
C LEU A 427 -6.55 -11.33 17.87
N MET A 428 -6.74 -10.10 18.31
CA MET A 428 -7.01 -8.93 17.46
C MET A 428 -6.03 -7.82 17.82
N VAL A 429 -5.89 -6.82 16.96
CA VAL A 429 -4.96 -5.73 17.25
C VAL A 429 -5.71 -4.58 17.89
N PRO A 430 -5.33 -4.14 19.09
CA PRO A 430 -6.01 -3.06 19.75
C PRO A 430 -5.76 -1.70 19.10
N GLY A 431 -6.74 -0.81 19.17
CA GLY A 431 -6.77 0.42 18.39
C GLY A 431 -5.61 1.38 18.68
N TRP A 432 -5.12 1.41 19.92
CA TRP A 432 -4.01 2.28 20.33
C TRP A 432 -2.70 1.98 19.60
N GLN A 433 -2.54 0.78 19.02
CA GLN A 433 -1.38 0.43 18.18
C GLN A 433 -1.35 1.21 16.86
N PHE A 434 -2.48 1.77 16.45
CA PHE A 434 -2.63 2.53 15.20
C PHE A 434 -2.75 4.03 15.41
N SER A 435 -2.82 4.49 16.67
CA SER A 435 -2.98 5.92 16.99
C SER A 435 -1.74 6.71 16.59
N CYS A 436 -1.94 7.81 15.88
CA CYS A 436 -0.88 8.74 15.51
C CYS A 436 -0.59 9.79 16.59
N LYS A 437 -1.26 9.73 17.75
CA LYS A 437 -1.04 10.69 18.83
C LYS A 437 0.36 10.52 19.46
N PRO A 438 1.01 11.61 19.90
CA PRO A 438 2.33 11.53 20.52
C PRO A 438 2.34 10.61 21.74
N LYS A 439 3.35 9.74 21.81
CA LYS A 439 3.61 8.88 22.97
C LYS A 439 4.09 9.76 24.15
N PRO A 440 3.57 9.58 25.38
CA PRO A 440 4.13 10.24 26.57
C PRO A 440 5.63 9.96 26.73
N ALA A 441 6.39 10.96 27.20
CA ALA A 441 7.86 10.88 27.28
C ALA A 441 8.41 9.83 28.28
N ASN A 442 7.59 9.36 29.22
CA ASN A 442 7.98 8.45 30.31
C ASN A 442 7.24 7.11 30.23
N ILE A 443 7.38 6.40 29.12
CA ILE A 443 6.82 5.06 28.95
C ILE A 443 7.84 4.01 29.42
N ASP A 444 7.36 3.06 30.23
CA ASP A 444 8.10 1.82 30.50
C ASP A 444 8.00 0.89 29.28
N LEU A 445 9.12 0.71 28.57
CA LEU A 445 9.21 -0.16 27.39
C LEU A 445 9.17 -1.66 27.73
N SER A 446 9.16 -2.04 29.02
CA SER A 446 9.03 -3.44 29.45
C SER A 446 7.60 -3.97 29.39
N ASP A 447 6.59 -3.10 29.30
CA ASP A 447 5.22 -3.46 28.95
C ASP A 447 5.10 -3.69 27.43
N LEU A 448 5.39 -4.92 27.01
CA LEU A 448 5.32 -5.42 25.62
C LEU A 448 3.99 -5.15 24.88
N LEU A 449 2.94 -4.73 25.60
CA LEU A 449 1.63 -4.36 25.04
C LEU A 449 1.48 -2.88 24.69
N GLY A 450 2.44 -2.05 25.08
CA GLY A 450 2.47 -0.64 24.75
C GLY A 450 1.14 0.07 24.98
N CYS A 451 0.54 -0.12 26.15
CA CYS A 451 -0.76 0.45 26.50
C CYS A 451 -0.61 1.96 26.73
N TRP A 452 -0.66 2.73 25.65
CA TRP A 452 -0.78 4.18 25.72
C TRP A 452 -2.25 4.53 25.96
N TYR A 453 -2.53 5.35 26.97
CA TYR A 453 -3.87 5.79 27.38
C TYR A 453 -4.50 6.75 26.35
N ASP A 454 -4.68 6.32 25.10
CA ASP A 454 -5.60 6.99 24.19
C ASP A 454 -7.02 6.52 24.52
N ASP A 455 -7.70 7.25 25.42
CA ASP A 455 -9.09 6.94 25.81
C ASP A 455 -10.08 7.03 24.62
N GLN A 456 -9.64 7.52 23.45
CA GLN A 456 -10.44 7.47 22.22
C GLN A 456 -10.21 6.19 21.39
N ALA A 457 -9.22 5.36 21.74
CA ALA A 457 -8.87 4.12 21.04
C ALA A 457 -9.75 2.92 21.46
N THR A 458 -11.07 3.12 21.53
CA THR A 458 -12.05 2.09 21.91
C THR A 458 -12.37 1.12 20.76
N TYR A 459 -11.33 0.69 20.04
CA TYR A 459 -11.44 -0.10 18.81
C TYR A 459 -10.54 -1.33 18.83
N LEU A 460 -10.93 -2.34 18.07
CA LEU A 460 -10.11 -3.52 17.75
C LEU A 460 -10.10 -3.72 16.22
N ARG A 461 -8.94 -4.01 15.64
CA ARG A 461 -8.84 -4.46 14.25
C ARG A 461 -8.88 -5.98 14.19
N ALA A 462 -9.91 -6.51 13.53
CA ALA A 462 -9.95 -7.90 13.11
C ALA A 462 -9.56 -8.02 11.63
N THR A 463 -8.90 -9.11 11.23
CA THR A 463 -8.62 -9.40 9.81
C THR A 463 -9.35 -10.65 9.37
N PHE A 464 -9.85 -10.64 8.13
CA PHE A 464 -10.44 -11.81 7.46
C PHE A 464 -9.49 -12.45 6.44
N ALA A 465 -8.20 -12.07 6.42
CA ALA A 465 -7.25 -12.50 5.38
C ALA A 465 -6.70 -13.93 5.57
N TYR A 466 -6.35 -14.30 6.80
CA TYR A 466 -5.48 -15.46 7.07
C TYR A 466 -6.25 -16.70 7.52
N ALA A 467 -7.11 -16.55 8.54
CA ALA A 467 -7.81 -17.65 9.18
C ALA A 467 -8.71 -18.43 8.20
N SER A 468 -8.95 -19.72 8.45
CA SER A 468 -9.99 -20.48 7.76
C SER A 468 -11.38 -19.93 8.10
N PHE A 469 -12.42 -20.32 7.35
CA PHE A 469 -13.79 -19.91 7.67
C PHE A 469 -14.23 -20.46 9.03
N GLU A 470 -13.83 -21.69 9.35
CA GLU A 470 -14.08 -22.34 10.64
C GLU A 470 -13.37 -21.60 11.78
N ASP A 471 -12.11 -21.22 11.59
CA ASP A 471 -11.35 -20.47 12.60
C ASP A 471 -11.90 -19.06 12.81
N MET A 472 -12.41 -18.40 11.75
CA MET A 472 -13.10 -17.11 11.88
C MET A 472 -14.37 -17.22 12.73
N GLU A 473 -15.15 -18.27 12.53
CA GLU A 473 -16.34 -18.53 13.34
C GLU A 473 -15.96 -18.76 14.81
N GLN A 474 -14.96 -19.61 15.07
CA GLN A 474 -14.46 -19.85 16.43
C GLN A 474 -13.90 -18.58 17.08
N ALA A 475 -13.21 -17.73 16.33
CA ALA A 475 -12.70 -16.45 16.82
C ALA A 475 -13.83 -15.51 17.24
N MET A 476 -14.93 -15.43 16.48
CA MET A 476 -16.07 -14.57 16.83
C MET A 476 -16.89 -15.13 18.01
N ILE A 477 -16.98 -16.45 18.17
CA ILE A 477 -17.55 -17.08 19.38
C ILE A 477 -16.76 -16.65 20.61
N ARG A 478 -15.44 -16.87 20.60
CA ARG A 478 -14.53 -16.51 21.71
C ARG A 478 -14.54 -15.02 22.01
N TYR A 479 -14.62 -14.18 20.98
CA TYR A 479 -14.72 -12.73 21.15
C TYR A 479 -16.05 -12.32 21.79
N GLY A 480 -17.18 -12.89 21.34
CA GLY A 480 -18.49 -12.69 21.95
C GLY A 480 -18.50 -13.05 23.43
N GLU A 481 -17.95 -14.22 23.78
CA GLU A 481 -17.81 -14.67 25.18
C GLU A 481 -16.93 -13.72 26.01
N SER A 482 -15.85 -13.21 25.42
CA SER A 482 -14.95 -12.23 26.06
C SER A 482 -15.67 -10.91 26.35
N LEU A 483 -16.50 -10.43 25.42
CA LEU A 483 -17.33 -9.23 25.62
C LEU A 483 -18.38 -9.45 26.70
N GLU A 484 -19.14 -10.55 26.65
CA GLU A 484 -20.14 -10.87 27.67
C GLU A 484 -19.50 -10.94 29.07
N ALA A 485 -18.33 -11.57 29.20
CA ALA A 485 -17.59 -11.65 30.46
C ALA A 485 -16.95 -10.33 30.89
N ALA A 486 -16.67 -9.39 29.99
CA ALA A 486 -16.16 -8.07 30.32
C ALA A 486 -17.29 -7.13 30.77
N PHE A 487 -18.43 -7.17 30.10
CA PHE A 487 -19.57 -6.27 30.35
C PHE A 487 -20.51 -6.75 31.47
N SER A 488 -20.37 -8.02 31.92
CA SER A 488 -21.12 -8.57 33.06
C SER A 488 -20.39 -8.45 34.40
N ALA A 489 -19.13 -8.00 34.41
CA ALA A 489 -18.30 -7.76 35.60
C ALA A 489 -18.42 -6.30 36.08
#